data_AF-A0A8I1UX43-F1
#
_entry.id   AF-A0A8I1UX43-F1
#
_cell.length_a   1.000
_cell.length_b   1.000
_cell.length_c   1.000
_cell.angle_alpha   90.00
_cell.angle_beta   90.00
_cell.angle_gamma   90.00
#
_symmetry.space_group_name_H-M   'P 1'
#
loop_
_entity.id
_entity.type
_entity.pdbx_description
1 polymer ?
#
loop_
_entity_poly.entity_id
_entity_poly.type
_entity_poly.pdbx_seq_one_letter_code
_entity_poly.pdbx_strand_id
1 'polypeptide(L)'
;MSLQLTSPPTQEPVSLAEAKAWLRVESGTDEDDLITSLIAAARVRCEWHCGRAFAAQGWMLWLDGIGDGCIALPLPPLVSVDAVTLYAAGDTAAVLDASGYQVDAPGGRLIFASPHPGLRAVNACSIAFTAGYGVGADVPAPIKSAILQTIAWLYEHRGGDAAPVPDGALALLAPYRVTRL
;
A
#
# COMPACT_ATOMS: atom_id res chain seq x y z
N MET A 1 12.15 3.77 12.06
CA MET A 1 11.09 3.89 11.01
C MET A 1 10.10 2.74 11.13
N SER A 2 8.84 3.03 11.41
CA SER A 2 7.75 2.04 11.43
C SER A 2 6.61 2.50 10.53
N LEU A 3 5.93 1.55 9.90
CA LEU A 3 4.82 1.81 8.99
C LEU A 3 3.60 1.04 9.51
N GLN A 4 2.49 1.75 9.73
CA GLN A 4 1.27 1.19 10.30
C GLN A 4 0.09 1.47 9.39
N LEU A 5 -0.69 0.43 9.09
CA LEU A 5 -1.95 0.57 8.36
C LEU A 5 -2.97 1.25 9.27
N THR A 6 -3.55 2.37 8.83
CA THR A 6 -4.56 3.13 9.60
C THR A 6 -5.95 2.92 9.05
N SER A 7 -6.11 2.82 7.73
CA SER A 7 -7.36 2.47 7.09
C SER A 7 -7.13 1.38 6.04
N PRO A 8 -7.81 0.23 6.16
CA PRO A 8 -7.75 -0.79 5.12
C PRO A 8 -8.43 -0.27 3.84
N PRO A 9 -8.09 -0.86 2.69
CA PRO A 9 -8.71 -0.49 1.42
C PRO A 9 -10.22 -0.76 1.44
N THR A 10 -10.99 0.22 0.98
CA THR A 10 -12.46 0.13 0.88
C THR A 10 -12.93 -0.57 -0.39
N GLN A 11 -12.05 -0.72 -1.38
CA GLN A 11 -12.32 -1.39 -2.65
C GLN A 11 -11.15 -2.31 -3.02
N GLU A 12 -11.48 -3.49 -3.51
CA GLU A 12 -10.52 -4.46 -4.03
C GLU A 12 -10.19 -4.17 -5.51
N PRO A 13 -8.96 -4.45 -5.96
CA PRO A 13 -8.57 -4.27 -7.38
C PRO A 13 -9.30 -5.25 -8.33
N VAL A 14 -9.82 -6.35 -7.77
CA VAL A 14 -10.58 -7.39 -8.46
C VAL A 14 -11.87 -7.61 -7.66
N SER A 15 -13.01 -7.57 -8.34
CA SER A 15 -14.33 -7.82 -7.76
C SER A 15 -14.58 -9.31 -7.54
N LEU A 16 -15.51 -9.64 -6.64
CA LEU A 16 -15.98 -11.02 -6.43
C LEU A 16 -16.48 -11.66 -7.72
N ALA A 17 -17.21 -10.91 -8.55
CA ALA A 17 -17.75 -11.40 -9.81
C ALA A 17 -16.62 -11.76 -10.81
N GLU A 18 -15.58 -10.93 -10.93
CA GLU A 18 -14.41 -11.21 -11.75
C GLU A 18 -13.65 -12.44 -11.25
N ALA A 19 -13.47 -12.57 -9.94
CA ALA A 19 -12.81 -13.73 -9.34
C ALA A 19 -13.60 -15.03 -9.57
N LYS A 20 -14.92 -15.02 -9.38
CA LYS A 20 -15.79 -16.18 -9.68
C LYS A 20 -15.73 -16.57 -11.15
N ALA A 21 -15.80 -15.60 -12.06
CA ALA A 21 -15.71 -15.84 -13.49
C ALA A 21 -14.37 -16.49 -13.88
N TRP A 22 -13.26 -16.06 -13.25
CA TRP A 22 -11.95 -16.65 -13.45
C TRP A 22 -11.85 -18.08 -12.93
N LEU A 23 -12.37 -18.34 -11.73
CA LEU A 23 -12.37 -19.66 -11.09
C LEU A 23 -13.40 -20.63 -11.68
N ARG A 24 -14.30 -20.15 -12.54
CA ARG A 24 -15.45 -20.91 -13.10
C ARG A 24 -16.37 -21.46 -12.01
N VAL A 25 -16.53 -20.71 -10.92
CA VAL A 25 -17.48 -21.02 -9.84
C VAL A 25 -18.88 -20.60 -10.28
N GLU A 26 -19.88 -21.46 -10.04
CA GLU A 26 -21.27 -21.16 -10.37
C GLU A 26 -21.79 -19.95 -9.58
N SER A 27 -22.87 -19.33 -10.05
CA SER A 27 -23.46 -18.11 -9.48
C SER A 27 -24.15 -18.29 -8.12
N GLY A 28 -23.74 -19.27 -7.31
CA GLY A 28 -24.15 -19.45 -5.92
C GLY A 28 -23.43 -18.51 -4.95
N THR A 29 -23.84 -18.55 -3.67
CA THR A 29 -23.29 -17.70 -2.59
C THR A 29 -22.40 -18.46 -1.61
N ASP A 30 -22.31 -19.79 -1.75
CA ASP A 30 -21.71 -20.67 -0.72
C ASP A 30 -20.20 -20.46 -0.54
N GLU A 31 -19.52 -19.95 -1.58
CA GLU A 31 -18.07 -19.70 -1.56
C GLU A 31 -17.71 -18.21 -1.52
N ASP A 32 -18.68 -17.31 -1.34
CA ASP A 32 -18.46 -15.86 -1.49
C ASP A 32 -17.52 -15.33 -0.41
N ASP A 33 -17.71 -15.76 0.82
CA ASP A 33 -16.87 -15.38 1.96
C ASP A 33 -15.44 -15.91 1.77
N LEU A 34 -15.29 -17.14 1.27
CA LEU A 34 -13.99 -17.73 0.97
C LEU A 34 -13.29 -16.93 -0.13
N ILE A 35 -13.94 -16.72 -1.27
CA ILE A 35 -13.35 -16.00 -2.40
C ILE A 35 -12.99 -14.56 -2.00
N THR A 36 -13.83 -13.90 -1.21
CA THR A 36 -13.54 -12.55 -0.67
C THR A 36 -12.26 -12.56 0.18
N SER A 37 -12.09 -13.56 1.04
CA SER A 37 -10.86 -13.71 1.83
C SER A 37 -9.62 -13.95 0.97
N LEU A 38 -9.75 -14.71 -0.12
CA LEU A 38 -8.66 -15.01 -1.05
C LEU A 38 -8.28 -13.79 -1.89
N ILE A 39 -9.24 -12.96 -2.30
CA ILE A 39 -8.98 -11.69 -2.99
C ILE A 39 -8.10 -10.81 -2.10
N ALA A 40 -8.47 -10.66 -0.83
CA ALA A 40 -7.72 -9.84 0.11
C ALA A 40 -6.29 -10.39 0.34
N ALA A 41 -6.16 -11.71 0.50
CA ALA A 41 -4.87 -12.38 0.69
C ALA A 41 -3.96 -12.28 -0.56
N ALA A 42 -4.53 -12.46 -1.75
CA ALA A 42 -3.82 -12.37 -3.01
C ALA A 42 -3.29 -10.96 -3.27
N ARG A 43 -4.10 -9.92 -3.02
CA ARG A 43 -3.66 -8.53 -3.09
C ARG A 43 -2.48 -8.30 -2.17
N VAL A 44 -2.59 -8.61 -0.88
CA VAL A 44 -1.53 -8.34 0.11
C VAL A 44 -0.21 -8.98 -0.34
N ARG A 45 -0.24 -10.21 -0.83
CA ARG A 45 0.97 -10.89 -1.33
C ARG A 45 1.60 -10.20 -2.54
N CYS A 46 0.78 -9.80 -3.50
CA CYS A 46 1.28 -9.13 -4.69
C CYS A 46 1.81 -7.72 -4.37
N GLU A 47 1.16 -6.99 -3.45
CA GLU A 47 1.62 -5.70 -2.94
C GLU A 47 2.98 -5.82 -2.22
N TRP A 48 3.13 -6.83 -1.35
CA TRP A 48 4.38 -7.14 -0.67
C TRP A 48 5.50 -7.46 -1.67
N HIS A 49 5.21 -8.23 -2.72
CA HIS A 49 6.19 -8.53 -3.75
C HIS A 49 6.64 -7.28 -4.51
N CYS A 50 5.70 -6.39 -4.84
CA CYS A 50 6.00 -5.18 -5.60
C CYS A 50 6.56 -4.04 -4.75
N GLY A 51 6.32 -4.03 -3.44
CA GLY A 51 6.60 -2.90 -2.57
C GLY A 51 5.72 -1.68 -2.86
N ARG A 52 4.50 -1.91 -3.33
CA ARG A 52 3.54 -0.90 -3.83
C ARG A 52 2.13 -1.23 -3.35
N ALA A 53 1.36 -0.20 -3.02
CA ALA A 53 -0.07 -0.36 -2.74
C ALA A 53 -0.85 -0.42 -4.06
N PHE A 54 -1.77 -1.37 -4.19
CA PHE A 54 -2.64 -1.53 -5.35
C PHE A 54 -4.01 -0.92 -5.13
N ALA A 55 -4.58 -1.13 -3.95
CA ALA A 55 -5.81 -0.45 -3.55
C ALA A 55 -5.49 0.77 -2.70
N ALA A 56 -6.32 1.82 -2.79
CA ALA A 56 -6.19 3.01 -1.96
C ALA A 56 -6.39 2.65 -0.47
N GLN A 57 -5.38 2.91 0.35
CA GLN A 57 -5.34 2.58 1.78
C GLN A 57 -4.52 3.63 2.54
N GLY A 58 -4.90 3.89 3.79
CA GLY A 58 -4.25 4.87 4.64
C GLY A 58 -3.14 4.28 5.48
N TRP A 59 -2.04 4.99 5.55
CA TRP A 59 -0.84 4.60 6.27
C TRP A 59 -0.36 5.71 7.19
N MET A 60 0.24 5.29 8.30
CA MET A 60 1.01 6.15 9.20
C MET A 60 2.47 5.74 9.14
N LEU A 61 3.32 6.65 8.70
CA LEU A 61 4.77 6.48 8.72
C LEU A 61 5.36 7.22 9.91
N TRP A 62 6.05 6.48 10.78
CA TRP A 62 6.81 7.03 11.89
C TRP A 62 8.29 7.07 11.56
N LEU A 63 8.92 8.22 11.83
CA LEU A 63 10.33 8.48 11.58
C LEU A 63 10.99 8.99 12.86
N ASP A 64 12.22 8.54 13.10
CA ASP A 64 13.02 8.97 14.25
C ASP A 64 13.64 10.36 14.05
N GLY A 65 13.67 10.84 12.81
CA GLY A 65 14.09 12.19 12.45
C GLY A 65 13.80 12.50 10.99
N ILE A 66 13.86 13.78 10.63
CA ILE A 66 13.55 14.28 9.27
C ILE A 66 14.77 14.40 8.35
N GLY A 67 15.99 14.16 8.87
CA GLY A 67 17.22 14.11 8.08
C GLY A 67 17.50 15.39 7.29
N ASP A 68 17.72 15.23 5.99
CA ASP A 68 17.92 16.30 5.00
C ASP A 68 16.62 17.05 4.60
N GLY A 69 15.49 16.63 5.17
CA GLY A 69 14.17 17.19 4.88
C GLY A 69 13.49 16.57 3.65
N CYS A 70 14.08 15.57 2.99
CA CYS A 70 13.44 14.86 1.87
C CYS A 70 13.10 13.42 2.27
N ILE A 71 11.83 13.16 2.51
CA ILE A 71 11.32 11.84 2.90
C ILE A 71 10.70 11.13 1.71
N ALA A 72 11.25 9.99 1.33
CA ALA A 72 10.60 9.08 0.39
C ALA A 72 9.51 8.28 1.11
N LEU A 73 8.27 8.45 0.67
CA LEU A 73 7.12 7.73 1.20
C LEU A 73 7.08 6.32 0.61
N PRO A 74 6.93 5.28 1.45
CA PRO A 74 6.84 3.90 0.97
C PRO A 74 5.50 3.66 0.26
N LEU A 75 5.41 2.53 -0.45
CA LEU A 75 4.19 2.05 -1.11
C LEU A 75 3.62 2.99 -2.19
N PRO A 76 4.41 3.43 -3.20
CA PRO A 76 3.86 4.21 -4.31
C PRO A 76 2.74 3.43 -5.03
N PRO A 77 1.76 4.06 -5.69
CA PRO A 77 1.67 5.50 -5.92
C PRO A 77 1.07 6.24 -4.72
N LEU A 78 1.56 7.46 -4.47
CA LEU A 78 1.02 8.35 -3.45
C LEU A 78 -0.25 9.01 -3.96
N VAL A 79 -1.33 8.96 -3.18
CA VAL A 79 -2.60 9.64 -3.49
C VAL A 79 -2.65 11.01 -2.82
N SER A 80 -2.45 11.04 -1.51
CA SER A 80 -2.47 12.26 -0.71
C SER A 80 -1.61 12.12 0.54
N VAL A 81 -1.15 13.25 1.07
CA VAL A 81 -0.63 13.35 2.44
C VAL A 81 -1.69 14.06 3.25
N ASP A 82 -2.17 13.39 4.29
CA ASP A 82 -3.34 13.80 5.06
C ASP A 82 -2.92 14.66 6.26
N ALA A 83 -1.80 14.31 6.91
CA ALA A 83 -1.24 15.09 8.01
C ALA A 83 0.25 14.83 8.20
N VAL A 84 0.98 15.86 8.60
CA VAL A 84 2.38 15.75 9.06
C VAL A 84 2.43 16.30 10.47
N THR A 85 2.87 15.48 11.43
CA THR A 85 3.01 15.88 12.83
C THR A 85 4.46 15.74 13.25
N LEU A 86 4.98 16.78 13.90
CA LEU A 86 6.31 16.77 14.51
C LEU A 86 6.18 16.78 16.04
N TYR A 87 7.10 16.08 16.69
CA TYR A 87 7.16 15.94 18.13
C TYR A 87 8.45 16.58 18.65
N ALA A 88 8.29 17.63 19.47
CA ALA A 88 9.40 18.30 20.12
C ALA A 88 10.03 17.41 21.21
N ALA A 89 11.24 17.75 21.68
CA ALA A 89 11.95 17.01 22.73
C ALA A 89 11.16 16.88 24.05
N GLY A 90 10.19 17.76 24.31
CA GLY A 90 9.26 17.68 25.45
C GLY A 90 7.96 16.93 25.16
N ASP A 91 7.93 16.07 24.13
CA ASP A 91 6.75 15.31 23.66
C ASP A 91 5.52 16.15 23.27
N THR A 92 5.74 17.43 22.99
CA THR A 92 4.69 18.30 22.46
C THR A 92 4.50 18.03 20.97
N ALA A 93 3.29 17.63 20.58
CA ALA A 93 2.92 17.38 19.20
C ALA A 93 2.46 18.67 18.51
N ALA A 94 2.99 18.95 17.31
CA ALA A 94 2.58 20.06 16.46
C ALA A 94 2.28 19.54 15.05
N VAL A 95 1.05 19.76 14.58
CA VAL A 95 0.67 19.47 13.20
C VAL A 95 1.23 20.59 12.32
N LEU A 96 1.97 20.23 11.29
CA LEU A 96 2.49 21.17 10.31
C LEU A 96 1.38 21.62 9.36
N ASP A 97 1.34 22.92 9.12
CA ASP A 97 0.54 23.49 8.05
C ASP A 97 1.05 23.04 6.67
N ALA A 98 0.17 23.03 5.67
CA ALA A 98 0.53 22.64 4.30
C ALA A 98 1.61 23.54 3.67
N SER A 99 1.79 24.78 4.17
CA SER A 99 2.91 25.64 3.77
C SER A 99 4.29 25.19 4.28
N GLY A 100 4.32 24.32 5.29
CA GLY A 100 5.55 23.80 5.91
C GLY A 100 6.22 22.66 5.14
N TYR A 101 5.56 22.11 4.11
CA TYR A 101 6.09 21.02 3.31
C TYR A 101 5.54 21.05 1.87
N GLN A 102 6.22 20.37 0.96
CA GLN A 102 5.81 20.15 -0.42
C GLN A 102 5.66 18.65 -0.67
N VAL A 103 4.64 18.27 -1.43
CA VAL A 103 4.37 16.88 -1.78
C VAL A 103 4.61 16.67 -3.27
N ASP A 104 5.57 15.81 -3.59
CA ASP A 104 5.78 15.29 -4.94
C ASP A 104 5.08 13.93 -5.04
N ALA A 105 3.80 13.95 -5.44
CA ALA A 105 2.99 12.74 -5.55
C ALA A 105 3.50 11.75 -6.62
N PRO A 106 3.91 12.19 -7.84
CA PRO A 106 4.54 11.29 -8.82
C PRO A 106 5.83 10.64 -8.34
N GLY A 107 6.69 11.39 -7.64
CA GLY A 107 7.94 10.87 -7.08
C GLY A 107 7.76 10.12 -5.76
N GLY A 108 6.59 10.21 -5.12
CA GLY A 108 6.31 9.62 -3.82
C GLY A 108 7.15 10.23 -2.71
N ARG A 109 7.38 11.55 -2.73
CA ARG A 109 8.27 12.24 -1.78
C ARG A 109 7.56 13.38 -1.08
N LEU A 110 7.96 13.61 0.16
CA LEU A 110 7.60 14.76 0.96
C LEU A 110 8.86 15.55 1.30
N ILE A 111 8.85 16.85 1.01
CA ILE A 111 10.00 17.74 1.20
C ILE A 111 9.61 18.81 2.21
N PHE A 112 10.32 18.91 3.32
CA PHE A 112 10.11 19.97 4.30
C PHE A 112 10.63 21.31 3.77
N ALA A 113 9.87 22.39 3.97
CA ALA A 113 10.25 23.72 3.49
C ALA A 113 11.42 24.35 4.28
N SER A 114 11.61 23.92 5.52
CA SER A 114 12.64 24.41 6.42
C SER A 114 13.13 23.31 7.39
N PRO A 115 14.35 23.44 7.94
CA PRO A 115 14.82 22.53 8.98
C PRO A 115 14.01 22.74 10.28
N HIS A 116 13.72 21.65 10.98
CA HIS A 116 12.99 21.68 12.25
C HIS A 116 13.90 21.20 13.40
N PRO A 117 14.60 22.11 14.11
CA PRO A 117 15.43 21.75 15.25
C PRO A 117 14.59 21.42 16.48
N GLY A 118 15.17 20.67 17.44
CA GLY A 118 14.54 20.41 18.74
C GLY A 118 13.50 19.30 18.75
N LEU A 119 13.51 18.43 17.74
CA LEU A 119 12.70 17.21 17.73
C LEU A 119 13.23 16.18 18.72
N ARG A 120 12.35 15.31 19.22
CA ARG A 120 12.76 14.16 20.03
C ARG A 120 13.58 13.16 19.20
N ALA A 121 14.32 12.27 19.86
CA ALA A 121 15.24 11.34 19.19
C ALA A 121 14.57 10.11 18.54
N VAL A 122 13.34 9.77 18.94
CA VAL A 122 12.62 8.57 18.49
C VAL A 122 11.19 8.95 18.14
N ASN A 123 10.66 8.41 17.03
CA ASN A 123 9.31 8.76 16.53
C ASN A 123 9.07 10.29 16.46
N ALA A 124 10.08 11.05 16.08
CA ALA A 124 10.07 12.50 15.97
C ALA A 124 9.03 13.06 14.99
N CYS A 125 8.69 12.28 13.97
CA CYS A 125 7.75 12.69 12.93
C CYS A 125 6.78 11.55 12.61
N SER A 126 5.50 11.89 12.47
CA SER A 126 4.48 11.01 11.91
C SER A 126 3.88 11.63 10.67
N ILE A 127 3.80 10.84 9.59
CA ILE A 127 3.19 11.24 8.33
C ILE A 127 2.01 10.32 8.07
N ALA A 128 0.80 10.88 8.09
CA ALA A 128 -0.41 10.21 7.66
C ALA A 128 -0.56 10.45 6.15
N PHE A 129 -0.66 9.39 5.37
CA PHE A 129 -0.81 9.48 3.92
C PHE A 129 -1.66 8.35 3.36
N THR A 130 -2.26 8.61 2.21
CA THR A 130 -3.02 7.61 1.45
C THR A 130 -2.20 7.17 0.25
N ALA A 131 -2.04 5.87 0.08
CA ALA A 131 -1.28 5.24 -0.99
C ALA A 131 -2.13 4.18 -1.70
N GLY A 132 -1.86 3.96 -2.98
CA GLY A 132 -2.55 2.99 -3.83
C GLY A 132 -3.02 3.60 -5.14
N TYR A 133 -3.51 2.76 -6.05
CA TYR A 133 -4.25 3.27 -7.21
C TYR A 133 -5.60 3.79 -6.69
N GLY A 134 -5.94 5.04 -7.04
CA GLY A 134 -7.13 5.73 -6.54
C GLY A 134 -8.45 5.06 -6.96
N VAL A 135 -9.55 5.53 -6.38
CA VAL A 135 -10.90 5.01 -6.67
C VAL A 135 -11.21 5.20 -8.16
N GLY A 136 -11.33 4.09 -8.89
CA GLY A 136 -11.61 4.11 -10.34
C GLY A 136 -10.40 4.45 -11.23
N ALA A 137 -9.20 4.66 -10.68
CA ALA A 137 -7.98 4.81 -11.48
C ALA A 137 -7.36 3.43 -11.72
N ASP A 138 -7.36 3.03 -12.99
CA ASP A 138 -6.87 1.78 -13.58
C ASP A 138 -5.70 1.13 -12.85
N VAL A 139 -5.99 0.24 -11.88
CA VAL A 139 -5.03 -0.81 -11.50
C VAL A 139 -4.64 -1.51 -12.80
N PRO A 140 -3.36 -1.47 -13.22
CA PRO A 140 -2.96 -1.97 -14.52
C PRO A 140 -3.45 -3.40 -14.74
N ALA A 141 -3.95 -3.68 -15.94
CA ALA A 141 -4.49 -5.00 -16.27
C ALA A 141 -3.53 -6.16 -15.92
N PRO A 142 -2.19 -6.05 -16.11
CA PRO A 142 -1.26 -7.08 -15.67
C PRO A 142 -1.29 -7.36 -14.16
N ILE A 143 -1.49 -6.33 -13.32
CA ILE A 143 -1.60 -6.48 -11.88
C ILE A 143 -2.91 -7.23 -11.55
N LYS A 144 -4.02 -6.85 -12.17
CA LYS A 144 -5.31 -7.57 -11.99
C LYS A 144 -5.18 -9.04 -12.38
N SER A 145 -4.55 -9.33 -13.52
CA SER A 145 -4.28 -10.71 -13.96
C SER A 145 -3.38 -11.49 -13.02
N ALA A 146 -2.34 -10.86 -12.45
CA ALA A 146 -1.47 -11.47 -11.45
C ALA A 146 -2.23 -11.83 -10.16
N ILE A 147 -3.12 -10.94 -9.73
CA ILE A 147 -3.98 -11.18 -8.56
C ILE A 147 -4.93 -12.36 -8.84
N LEU A 148 -5.58 -12.40 -10.01
CA LEU A 148 -6.45 -13.51 -10.41
C LEU A 148 -5.72 -14.86 -10.47
N GLN A 149 -4.50 -14.89 -11.00
CA GLN A 149 -3.67 -16.10 -10.99
C GLN A 149 -3.32 -16.54 -9.56
N THR A 150 -3.03 -15.58 -8.67
CA THR A 150 -2.75 -15.86 -7.26
C THR A 150 -3.99 -16.36 -6.52
N ILE A 151 -5.18 -15.81 -6.82
CA ILE A 151 -6.46 -16.29 -6.28
C ILE A 151 -6.71 -17.74 -6.71
N ALA A 152 -6.53 -18.06 -7.99
CA ALA A 152 -6.69 -19.42 -8.51
C ALA A 152 -5.77 -20.41 -7.79
N TRP A 153 -4.49 -20.06 -7.65
CA TRP A 153 -3.54 -20.89 -6.93
C TRP A 153 -3.96 -21.13 -5.48
N LEU A 154 -4.37 -20.07 -4.78
CA LEU A 154 -4.81 -20.12 -3.38
C LEU A 154 -6.09 -20.95 -3.18
N TYR A 155 -7.01 -20.85 -4.14
CA TYR A 155 -8.27 -21.58 -4.13
C TYR A 155 -8.07 -23.09 -4.33
N GLU A 156 -7.13 -23.48 -5.18
CA GLU A 156 -6.76 -24.88 -5.45
C GLU A 156 -5.91 -25.48 -4.31
N HIS A 157 -5.02 -24.69 -3.72
CA HIS A 157 -4.07 -25.12 -2.69
C HIS A 157 -4.51 -24.65 -1.29
N ARG A 158 -5.65 -25.17 -0.82
CA ARG A 158 -6.25 -24.81 0.48
C ARG A 158 -5.49 -25.37 1.71
N GLY A 159 -4.24 -25.81 1.57
CA GLY A 159 -3.41 -26.47 2.59
C GLY A 159 -2.11 -25.72 2.88
N GLY A 160 -1.48 -26.03 4.03
CA GLY A 160 -0.36 -25.30 4.64
C GLY A 160 1.00 -25.29 3.90
N ASP A 161 1.00 -25.54 2.60
CA ASP A 161 2.18 -25.32 1.78
C ASP A 161 2.50 -23.83 1.74
N ALA A 162 3.79 -23.50 1.81
CA ALA A 162 4.24 -22.15 1.56
C ALA A 162 3.66 -21.72 0.22
N ALA A 163 2.97 -20.59 0.22
CA ALA A 163 2.09 -20.23 -0.87
C ALA A 163 2.72 -19.12 -1.71
N PRO A 164 3.60 -19.47 -2.68
CA PRO A 164 4.26 -18.49 -3.52
C PRO A 164 3.23 -17.78 -4.41
N VAL A 165 3.55 -16.54 -4.78
CA VAL A 165 2.91 -15.93 -5.94
C VAL A 165 3.35 -16.75 -7.17
N PRO A 166 2.43 -17.25 -8.01
CA PRO A 166 2.81 -18.08 -9.17
C PRO A 166 3.80 -17.38 -10.10
N ASP A 167 4.70 -18.12 -10.75
CA ASP A 167 5.73 -17.54 -11.63
C ASP A 167 5.13 -16.68 -12.77
N GLY A 168 3.98 -17.09 -13.31
CA GLY A 168 3.24 -16.32 -14.30
C GLY A 168 2.75 -14.97 -13.76
N ALA A 169 2.32 -14.92 -12.49
CA ALA A 169 1.94 -13.70 -11.82
C ALA A 169 3.17 -12.83 -11.51
N LEU A 170 4.29 -13.43 -11.08
CA LEU A 170 5.55 -12.72 -10.86
C LEU A 170 6.07 -12.03 -12.13
N ALA A 171 6.00 -12.70 -13.29
CA ALA A 171 6.39 -12.11 -14.57
C ALA A 171 5.58 -10.86 -14.93
N LEU A 172 4.28 -10.87 -14.64
CA LEU A 172 3.39 -9.72 -14.85
C LEU A 172 3.67 -8.58 -13.86
N LEU A 173 4.08 -8.92 -12.64
CA LEU A 173 4.39 -7.94 -11.58
C LEU A 173 5.79 -7.34 -11.70
N ALA A 174 6.72 -7.99 -12.41
CA ALA A 174 8.11 -7.57 -12.50
C ALA A 174 8.32 -6.09 -12.90
N PRO A 175 7.58 -5.52 -13.88
CA PRO A 175 7.72 -4.11 -14.24
C PRO A 175 7.21 -3.12 -13.17
N TYR A 176 6.37 -3.57 -12.25
CA TYR A 176 5.75 -2.73 -11.21
C TYR A 176 6.47 -2.80 -9.88
N ARG A 177 7.53 -3.61 -9.79
CA ARG A 177 8.34 -3.75 -8.59
C ARG A 177 9.15 -2.48 -8.34
N VAL A 178 9.04 -1.94 -7.14
CA VAL A 178 9.83 -0.80 -6.70
C VAL A 178 11.29 -1.26 -6.58
N THR A 179 12.12 -0.79 -7.50
CA THR A 179 13.57 -0.98 -7.46
C THR A 179 14.20 0.23 -6.78
N ARG A 180 15.03 -0.01 -5.76
CA ARG A 180 15.95 1.02 -5.27
C ARG A 180 17.14 1.03 -6.23
N LEU A 181 17.36 2.16 -6.89
CA LEU A 181 18.56 2.41 -7.69
C LEU A 181 19.76 2.67 -6.79
#